data_AF-A0A3N6PLE8-F1
#
_entry.id   AF-A0A3N6PLE8-F1
#
_cell.length_a   1.000
_cell.length_b   1.000
_cell.length_c   1.000
_cell.angle_alpha   90.00
_cell.angle_beta   90.00
_cell.angle_gamma   90.00
#
_symmetry.space_group_name_H-M   'P 1'
#
loop_
_entity.id
_entity.type
_entity.pdbx_description
1 polymer ?
#
loop_
_entity_poly.entity_id
_entity_poly.type
_entity_poly.pdbx_seq_one_letter_code
_entity_poly.pdbx_strand_id
1 'polypeptide(L)'
;MTRLFVLLLFAVISVSAHAQLPVPSTWVNQRGSFLSIQMLDPSTGNFAGTYVNNATGFSCRGQPYPVAGVVTANRIDFYVNWTAPAAPDCKTITIWNGRVAANKIPAGWTLYYVGSDWQFHKMTGRDLFTRR
;
A
#
# COMPACT_ATOMS: atom_id res chain seq x y z
N MET A 1 -17.92 61.98 -14.98
CA MET A 1 -16.90 61.22 -14.22
C MET A 1 -17.63 60.15 -13.42
N THR A 2 -17.75 58.93 -13.93
CA THR A 2 -18.45 57.85 -13.23
C THR A 2 -17.54 56.63 -13.29
N ARG A 3 -16.90 56.31 -12.16
CA ARG A 3 -15.89 55.25 -12.06
C ARG A 3 -16.58 53.90 -11.94
N LEU A 4 -16.40 53.06 -12.94
CA LEU A 4 -16.80 51.65 -12.96
C LEU A 4 -15.84 50.87 -12.04
N PHE A 5 -16.32 50.40 -10.89
CA PHE A 5 -15.58 49.47 -10.02
C PHE A 5 -15.97 48.04 -10.42
N VAL A 6 -15.12 47.38 -11.20
CA VAL A 6 -15.26 45.94 -11.50
C VAL A 6 -14.46 45.18 -10.45
N LEU A 7 -15.14 44.55 -9.49
CA LEU A 7 -14.53 43.58 -8.57
C LEU A 7 -14.24 42.27 -9.33
N LEU A 8 -12.96 41.97 -9.57
CA LEU A 8 -12.51 40.63 -9.97
C LEU A 8 -12.62 39.69 -8.76
N LEU A 9 -13.64 38.83 -8.74
CA LEU A 9 -13.69 37.66 -7.86
C LEU A 9 -12.70 36.61 -8.41
N PHE A 10 -11.49 36.54 -7.84
CA PHE A 10 -10.62 35.38 -8.02
C PHE A 10 -11.21 34.19 -7.25
N ALA A 11 -12.01 33.37 -7.93
CA ALA A 11 -12.39 32.06 -7.43
C ALA A 11 -11.13 31.19 -7.32
N VAL A 12 -10.58 31.10 -6.11
CA VAL A 12 -9.48 30.17 -5.81
C VAL A 12 -10.06 28.76 -5.87
N ILE A 13 -9.93 28.10 -7.02
CA ILE A 13 -10.27 26.69 -7.16
C ILE A 13 -9.23 25.93 -6.35
N SER A 14 -9.53 25.61 -5.09
CA SER A 14 -8.72 24.72 -4.28
C SER A 14 -8.78 23.32 -4.88
N VAL A 15 -7.89 23.03 -5.82
CA VAL A 15 -7.66 21.66 -6.28
C VAL A 15 -7.19 20.89 -5.05
N SER A 16 -8.06 20.04 -4.51
CA SER A 16 -7.68 19.15 -3.43
C SER A 16 -6.54 18.28 -3.93
N ALA A 17 -5.33 18.52 -3.44
CA ALA A 17 -4.17 17.68 -3.71
C ALA A 17 -4.49 16.27 -3.16
N HIS A 18 -5.01 15.41 -4.03
CA HIS A 18 -5.22 14.01 -3.69
C HIS A 18 -3.84 13.42 -3.42
N ALA A 19 -3.68 12.72 -2.30
CA ALA A 19 -2.46 12.02 -1.99
C ALA A 19 -2.26 10.92 -3.03
N GLN A 20 -1.53 11.24 -4.10
CA GLN A 20 -1.25 10.33 -5.19
C GLN A 20 -0.17 9.34 -4.73
N LEU A 21 -0.34 8.07 -5.08
CA LEU A 21 0.66 7.05 -4.85
C LEU A 21 1.88 7.33 -5.76
N PRO A 22 3.05 7.73 -5.22
CA PRO A 22 4.24 7.94 -6.04
C PRO A 22 4.70 6.62 -6.65
N VAL A 23 5.07 6.63 -7.93
CA VAL A 23 5.61 5.47 -8.63
C VAL A 23 6.79 5.92 -9.51
N PRO A 24 7.97 5.26 -9.43
CA PRO A 24 8.30 4.18 -8.50
C PRO A 24 8.44 4.71 -7.06
N SER A 25 8.19 3.85 -6.05
CA SER A 25 8.43 4.18 -4.65
C SER A 25 8.69 2.97 -3.76
N THR A 26 9.33 3.20 -2.61
CA THR A 26 9.58 2.18 -1.58
C THR A 26 9.06 2.64 -0.23
N TRP A 27 8.43 1.73 0.49
CA TRP A 27 7.76 1.99 1.77
C TRP A 27 8.17 0.96 2.80
N VAL A 28 8.70 1.40 3.94
CA VAL A 28 9.23 0.51 4.98
C VAL A 28 8.35 0.56 6.22
N ASN A 29 7.89 -0.59 6.72
CA ASN A 29 7.13 -0.65 7.96
C ASN A 29 8.02 -0.64 9.21
N GLN A 30 7.41 -0.52 10.39
CA GLN A 30 8.08 -0.52 11.68
C GLN A 30 8.86 -1.81 12.00
N ARG A 31 8.68 -2.87 11.20
CA ARG A 31 9.36 -4.17 11.32
C ARG A 31 10.48 -4.34 10.29
N GLY A 32 10.84 -3.29 9.56
CA GLY A 32 11.87 -3.30 8.52
C GLY A 32 11.46 -4.05 7.25
N SER A 33 10.20 -4.50 7.14
CA SER A 33 9.68 -5.08 5.90
C SER A 33 9.39 -3.96 4.92
N PHE A 34 9.57 -4.19 3.63
CA PHE A 34 9.40 -3.13 2.64
C PHE A 34 8.54 -3.54 1.46
N LEU A 35 7.68 -2.61 1.05
CA LEU A 35 6.85 -2.62 -0.14
C LEU A 35 7.53 -1.73 -1.19
N SER A 36 7.92 -2.30 -2.32
CA SER A 36 8.33 -1.55 -3.51
C SER A 36 7.19 -1.57 -4.51
N ILE A 37 6.85 -0.40 -5.05
CA ILE A 37 5.80 -0.20 -6.04
C ILE A 37 6.49 0.27 -7.32
N GLN A 38 6.38 -0.53 -8.38
CA GLN A 38 7.12 -0.33 -9.62
C GLN A 38 6.21 0.18 -10.74
N MET A 39 4.94 -0.24 -10.74
CA MET A 39 3.98 0.09 -11.80
C MET A 39 2.65 0.51 -11.20
N LEU A 40 2.01 1.51 -11.80
CA LEU A 40 0.64 1.94 -11.52
C LEU A 40 -0.03 2.28 -12.84
N ASP A 41 -1.17 1.67 -13.10
CA ASP A 41 -2.07 2.06 -14.18
C ASP A 41 -2.96 3.21 -13.68
N PRO A 42 -2.81 4.43 -14.22
CA PRO A 42 -3.57 5.59 -13.77
C PRO A 42 -5.06 5.51 -14.13
N SER A 43 -5.46 4.65 -15.08
CA SER A 43 -6.86 4.52 -15.50
C SER A 43 -7.68 3.63 -14.57
N THR A 44 -7.05 2.59 -14.00
CA THR A 44 -7.70 1.62 -13.11
C THR A 44 -7.31 1.81 -11.64
N GLY A 45 -6.17 2.46 -11.38
CA GLY A 45 -5.56 2.51 -10.05
C GLY A 45 -4.85 1.22 -9.66
N ASN A 46 -4.79 0.22 -10.54
CA ASN A 46 -4.09 -1.03 -10.26
C ASN A 46 -2.59 -0.79 -10.22
N PHE A 47 -1.92 -1.34 -9.21
CA PHE A 47 -0.47 -1.27 -9.10
C PHE A 47 0.12 -2.65 -8.85
N ALA A 48 1.39 -2.78 -9.21
CA ALA A 48 2.15 -4.01 -9.01
C ALA A 48 3.52 -3.69 -8.43
N GLY A 49 4.05 -4.67 -7.69
CA GLY A 49 5.40 -4.57 -7.20
C GLY A 49 5.94 -5.74 -6.43
N THR A 50 6.76 -5.47 -5.42
CA THR A 50 7.38 -6.49 -4.57
C THR A 50 7.29 -6.16 -3.09
N TYR A 51 7.17 -7.20 -2.26
CA TYR A 51 7.23 -7.11 -0.81
C TYR A 51 8.32 -8.02 -0.28
N VAL A 52 9.12 -7.54 0.66
CA VAL A 52 10.07 -8.34 1.43
C VAL A 52 9.68 -8.28 2.90
N ASN A 53 9.32 -9.43 3.46
CA ASN A 53 9.07 -9.56 4.90
C ASN A 53 10.39 -9.64 5.66
N ASN A 54 10.53 -8.84 6.71
CA ASN A 54 11.65 -8.93 7.66
C ASN A 54 11.18 -9.15 9.11
N ALA A 55 9.87 -9.22 9.34
CA ALA A 55 9.29 -9.39 10.67
C ALA A 55 9.70 -10.72 11.31
N THR A 56 10.30 -10.65 12.50
CA THR A 56 10.57 -11.81 13.35
C THR A 56 9.27 -12.50 13.74
N GLY A 57 9.28 -13.84 13.78
CA GLY A 57 8.11 -14.67 14.13
C GLY A 57 7.18 -15.00 12.95
N PHE A 58 7.48 -14.49 11.75
CA PHE A 58 6.77 -14.83 10.53
C PHE A 58 7.69 -15.60 9.57
N SER A 59 7.12 -16.49 8.76
CA SER A 59 7.82 -17.19 7.68
C SER A 59 8.10 -16.26 6.48
N CYS A 60 8.73 -16.79 5.42
CA CYS A 60 8.96 -16.06 4.15
C CYS A 60 9.77 -14.76 4.32
N ARG A 61 10.79 -14.79 5.19
CA ARG A 61 11.63 -13.62 5.48
C ARG A 61 12.75 -13.45 4.45
N GLY A 62 13.11 -12.20 4.18
CA GLY A 62 14.30 -11.83 3.41
C GLY A 62 14.25 -12.11 1.90
N GLN A 63 13.13 -12.61 1.39
CA GLN A 63 12.93 -12.89 -0.03
C GLN A 63 11.84 -11.99 -0.64
N PRO A 64 11.96 -11.62 -1.92
CA PRO A 64 10.95 -10.81 -2.61
C PRO A 64 9.76 -11.66 -3.07
N TYR A 65 8.57 -11.17 -2.76
CA TYR A 65 7.30 -11.74 -3.24
C TYR A 65 6.54 -10.70 -4.07
N PRO A 66 5.85 -11.11 -5.14
CA PRO A 66 5.01 -10.20 -5.91
C PRO A 66 3.90 -9.58 -5.07
N VAL A 67 3.63 -8.31 -5.33
CA VAL A 67 2.50 -7.56 -4.79
C VAL A 67 1.59 -7.18 -5.94
N ALA A 68 0.29 -7.30 -5.70
CA ALA A 68 -0.73 -6.64 -6.51
C ALA A 68 -1.65 -5.85 -5.58
N GLY A 69 -2.14 -4.71 -6.06
CA GLY A 69 -3.02 -3.86 -5.30
C GLY A 69 -3.75 -2.84 -6.16
N VAL A 70 -4.58 -2.05 -5.49
CA VAL A 70 -5.34 -0.96 -6.09
C VAL A 70 -5.25 0.28 -5.21
N VAL A 71 -5.15 1.44 -5.84
CA VAL A 71 -5.30 2.74 -5.19
C VAL A 71 -6.50 3.48 -5.78
N THR A 72 -7.37 3.99 -4.92
CA THR A 72 -8.51 4.82 -5.32
C THR A 72 -8.57 6.04 -4.41
N ALA A 73 -8.44 7.23 -4.99
CA ALA A 73 -8.16 8.46 -4.25
C ALA A 73 -6.93 8.25 -3.32
N ASN A 74 -7.13 8.27 -2.00
CA ASN A 74 -6.08 7.98 -1.03
C ASN A 74 -6.18 6.60 -0.37
N ARG A 75 -7.18 5.78 -0.72
CA ARG A 75 -7.31 4.41 -0.20
C ARG A 75 -6.39 3.49 -0.98
N ILE A 76 -5.65 2.65 -0.28
CA ILE A 76 -4.74 1.68 -0.87
C ILE A 76 -5.01 0.31 -0.27
N ASP A 77 -5.25 -0.68 -1.13
CA ASP A 77 -5.29 -2.09 -0.75
C ASP A 77 -4.25 -2.86 -1.54
N PHE A 78 -3.61 -3.82 -0.90
CA PHE A 78 -2.71 -4.72 -1.59
C PHE A 78 -2.63 -6.06 -0.88
N TYR A 79 -2.21 -7.07 -1.62
CA TYR A 79 -1.99 -8.38 -1.08
C TYR A 79 -0.65 -8.96 -1.54
N VAL A 80 -0.16 -9.88 -0.72
CA VAL A 80 0.95 -10.76 -1.05
C VAL A 80 0.43 -12.18 -0.90
N ASN A 81 0.41 -12.93 -1.99
CA ASN A 81 0.36 -14.38 -1.92
C ASN A 81 1.80 -14.86 -1.74
N TRP A 82 2.09 -15.58 -0.65
CA TRP A 82 3.46 -15.91 -0.25
C TRP A 82 4.03 -17.10 -1.00
N THR A 83 4.04 -16.97 -2.33
CA THR A 83 4.59 -17.92 -3.30
C THR A 83 5.33 -17.15 -4.38
N ALA A 84 6.53 -17.62 -4.73
CA ALA A 84 7.31 -17.07 -5.83
C ALA A 84 8.26 -18.15 -6.38
N PRO A 85 8.65 -18.10 -7.67
CA PRO A 85 9.49 -19.14 -8.27
C PRO A 85 10.84 -19.38 -7.58
N ALA A 86 11.43 -18.34 -6.98
CA ALA A 86 12.75 -18.36 -6.37
C ALA A 86 12.73 -18.16 -4.83
N ALA A 87 11.56 -18.32 -4.19
CA ALA A 87 11.41 -18.14 -2.75
C ALA A 87 10.55 -19.25 -2.14
N PRO A 88 10.66 -19.52 -0.82
CA PRO A 88 9.81 -20.51 -0.15
C PRO A 88 8.32 -20.22 -0.35
N ASP A 89 7.52 -21.27 -0.57
CA ASP A 89 6.07 -21.18 -0.52
C ASP A 89 5.61 -21.30 0.93
N CYS A 90 5.10 -20.20 1.51
CA CYS A 90 4.57 -20.21 2.87
C CYS A 90 3.09 -20.60 2.94
N LYS A 91 2.41 -20.84 1.82
CA LYS A 91 1.00 -21.26 1.78
C LYS A 91 0.07 -20.33 2.56
N THR A 92 0.36 -19.04 2.50
CA THR A 92 -0.42 -17.99 3.17
C THR A 92 -0.65 -16.82 2.23
N ILE A 93 -1.65 -16.00 2.57
CA ILE A 93 -1.91 -14.73 1.91
C ILE A 93 -2.07 -13.65 2.97
N THR A 94 -1.41 -12.51 2.77
CA THR A 94 -1.62 -11.32 3.60
C THR A 94 -2.24 -10.22 2.78
N ILE A 95 -3.27 -9.58 3.31
CA ILE A 95 -3.96 -8.44 2.70
C ILE A 95 -3.79 -7.24 3.63
N TRP A 96 -3.40 -6.10 3.07
CA TRP A 96 -3.33 -4.81 3.76
C TRP A 96 -4.41 -3.89 3.20
N ASN A 97 -5.05 -3.14 4.10
CA ASN A 97 -5.98 -2.08 3.77
C ASN A 97 -5.54 -0.81 4.51
N GLY A 98 -5.27 0.26 3.77
CA GLY A 98 -4.70 1.48 4.32
C GLY A 98 -5.08 2.74 3.57
N ARG A 99 -4.41 3.84 3.94
CA ARG A 99 -4.55 5.13 3.26
C ARG A 99 -3.20 5.79 3.04
N VAL A 100 -2.95 6.31 1.85
CA VAL A 100 -1.77 7.12 1.53
C VAL A 100 -1.95 8.51 2.13
N ALA A 101 -1.06 8.91 3.02
CA ALA A 101 -1.04 10.20 3.67
C ALA A 101 0.38 10.78 3.65
N ALA A 102 0.66 11.65 2.69
CA ALA A 102 1.99 12.20 2.43
C ALA A 102 3.06 11.10 2.25
N ASN A 103 3.95 10.93 3.23
CA ASN A 103 5.00 9.92 3.23
C ASN A 103 4.67 8.70 4.11
N LYS A 104 3.41 8.50 4.50
CA LYS A 104 2.98 7.40 5.35
C LYS A 104 1.82 6.61 4.75
N ILE A 105 1.78 5.32 5.06
CA ILE A 105 0.62 4.44 4.85
C ILE A 105 0.35 3.70 6.17
N PRO A 106 -0.53 4.22 7.05
CA PRO A 106 -1.13 3.39 8.08
C PRO A 106 -2.04 2.34 7.41
N ALA A 107 -1.82 1.08 7.71
CA ALA A 107 -2.59 -0.04 7.17
C ALA A 107 -2.92 -1.06 8.27
N GLY A 108 -4.16 -1.56 8.24
CA GLY A 108 -4.51 -2.82 8.90
C GLY A 108 -4.16 -3.98 7.98
N TRP A 109 -3.78 -5.13 8.54
CA TRP A 109 -3.54 -6.33 7.76
C TRP A 109 -4.28 -7.54 8.32
N THR A 110 -4.62 -8.46 7.42
CA THR A 110 -5.12 -9.80 7.73
C THR A 110 -4.28 -10.82 6.99
N LEU A 111 -3.69 -11.76 7.74
CA LEU A 111 -2.98 -12.93 7.24
C LEU A 111 -3.93 -14.13 7.33
N TYR A 112 -4.15 -14.83 6.23
CA TYR A 112 -4.87 -16.10 6.18
C TYR A 112 -3.90 -17.26 6.03
N TYR A 113 -4.11 -18.32 6.80
CA TYR A 113 -3.24 -19.50 6.83
C TYR A 113 -4.01 -20.77 7.23
N VAL A 114 -3.42 -21.93 6.94
CA VAL A 114 -3.91 -23.23 7.44
C VAL A 114 -3.12 -23.59 8.70
N GLY A 115 -3.83 -23.86 9.79
CA GLY A 115 -3.23 -24.23 11.08
C GLY A 115 -2.80 -25.69 11.12
N SER A 116 -2.09 -26.08 12.19
CA SER A 116 -1.73 -27.48 12.44
C SER A 116 -2.94 -28.37 12.73
N ASP A 117 -4.09 -27.77 13.03
CA ASP A 117 -5.40 -28.40 13.17
C ASP A 117 -6.12 -28.61 11.83
N TRP A 118 -5.46 -28.30 10.70
CA TRP A 118 -6.02 -28.39 9.35
C TRP A 118 -7.23 -27.48 9.10
N GLN A 119 -7.43 -26.46 9.93
CA GLN A 119 -8.47 -25.46 9.74
C GLN A 119 -7.91 -24.17 9.15
N PHE A 120 -8.79 -23.38 8.54
CA PHE A 120 -8.46 -22.02 8.12
C PHE A 120 -8.47 -21.07 9.30
N HIS A 121 -7.38 -20.33 9.45
CA HIS A 121 -7.22 -19.31 10.48
C HIS A 121 -6.92 -17.96 9.85
N LYS A 122 -7.13 -16.92 10.66
CA LYS A 122 -6.68 -15.57 10.35
C LYS A 122 -5.95 -14.94 11.52
N MET A 123 -4.92 -14.17 11.21
CA MET A 123 -4.25 -13.29 12.14
C MET A 123 -4.41 -11.85 11.64
N THR A 124 -4.53 -10.89 12.54
CA THR A 124 -4.65 -9.48 12.17
C THR A 124 -3.60 -8.63 12.87
N GLY A 125 -3.34 -7.45 12.31
CA GLY A 125 -2.51 -6.46 12.97
C GLY A 125 -2.48 -5.14 12.21
N ARG A 126 -1.50 -4.31 12.54
CA ARG A 126 -1.29 -3.00 11.93
C ARG A 126 0.16 -2.83 11.49
N ASP A 127 0.33 -2.11 10.40
CA ASP A 127 1.62 -1.62 9.93
C ASP A 127 1.54 -0.12 9.66
N LEU A 128 2.62 0.58 9.95
CA LEU A 128 2.84 1.94 9.50
C LEU A 128 4.00 1.93 8.53
N PHE A 129 3.70 2.01 7.24
CA PHE A 129 4.75 2.17 6.24
C PHE A 129 5.15 3.63 6.10
N THR A 130 6.46 3.87 6.00
CA THR A 130 7.03 5.19 5.73
C THR A 130 7.82 5.16 4.43
N ARG A 131 7.58 6.13 3.54
CA ARG A 131 8.27 6.24 2.26
C ARG A 131 9.77 6.48 2.48
N ARG A 132 10.61 5.79 1.72
CA ARG A 132 12.06 5.96 1.67
C ARG A 132 12.50 6.47 0.30
#